data_AF-A0A353C6S7-F1
#
_entry.id   AF-A0A353C6S7-F1
#
_cell.length_a   1.000
_cell.length_b   1.000
_cell.length_c   1.000
_cell.angle_alpha   90.00
_cell.angle_beta   90.00
_cell.angle_gamma   90.00
#
_symmetry.space_group_name_H-M   'P 1'
#
loop_
_entity.id
_entity.type
_entity.pdbx_description
1 polymer ?
#
loop_
_entity_poly.entity_id
_entity_poly.type
_entity_poly.pdbx_seq_one_letter_code
_entity_poly.pdbx_strand_id
1 'polypeptide(L)'
;TNPIFAFALDLAFGKVKGLESFKIDRPITFSYDLAPADLVISDTVFESFKNFAVEKYKYTPAQIEKERKFVERVLRSELVTAAYGSTTSFQVFNEYDNQLMRAIELLPQARQLAIDGAKARSNATSKNTGANK
;
A
#
# COMPACT_ATOMS: atom_id res chain seq x y z
N THR A 1 11.35 20.39 7.67
CA THR A 1 10.28 19.38 7.84
C THR A 1 9.72 19.02 6.47
N ASN A 2 9.52 17.72 6.18
CA ASN A 2 8.93 17.24 4.92
C ASN A 2 7.47 17.77 4.78
N PRO A 3 7.08 18.38 3.64
CA PRO A 3 5.73 18.90 3.43
C PRO A 3 4.63 17.83 3.56
N ILE A 4 4.90 16.60 3.15
CA ILE A 4 3.94 15.49 3.21
C ILE A 4 3.63 15.15 4.67
N PHE A 5 4.66 14.97 5.49
CA PHE A 5 4.50 14.70 6.93
C PHE A 5 3.80 15.86 7.64
N ALA A 6 4.20 17.11 7.36
CA ALA A 6 3.60 18.27 7.99
C ALA A 6 2.09 18.39 7.69
N PHE A 7 1.69 18.15 6.43
CA PHE A 7 0.28 18.13 6.06
C PHE A 7 -0.47 16.95 6.66
N ALA A 8 0.12 15.74 6.65
CA ALA A 8 -0.49 14.55 7.26
C ALA A 8 -0.74 14.76 8.77
N LEU A 9 0.17 15.44 9.47
CA LEU A 9 0.00 15.80 10.87
C LEU A 9 -1.15 16.78 11.08
N ASP A 10 -1.24 17.83 10.26
CA ASP A 10 -2.35 18.79 10.34
C ASP A 10 -3.70 18.13 10.01
N LEU A 11 -3.71 17.19 9.07
CA LEU A 11 -4.88 16.40 8.67
C LEU A 11 -5.32 15.44 9.80
N ALA A 12 -4.38 14.70 10.39
CA ALA A 12 -4.65 13.80 11.52
C ALA A 12 -5.15 14.56 12.77
N PHE A 13 -4.71 15.80 12.97
CA PHE A 13 -5.23 16.67 14.04
C PHE A 13 -6.54 17.38 13.68
N GLY A 14 -7.07 17.22 12.47
CA GLY A 14 -8.30 17.87 12.02
C GLY A 14 -8.18 19.38 11.84
N LYS A 15 -6.98 19.89 11.51
CA LYS A 15 -6.73 21.32 11.28
C LYS A 15 -7.03 21.77 9.84
N VAL A 16 -7.17 20.81 8.91
CA VAL A 16 -7.45 21.09 7.51
C VAL A 16 -8.97 21.19 7.31
N LYS A 17 -9.44 22.41 7.03
CA LYS A 17 -10.88 22.69 6.86
C LYS A 17 -11.48 21.84 5.73
N GLY A 18 -12.65 21.25 5.99
CA GLY A 18 -13.37 20.42 5.02
C GLY A 18 -12.81 18.99 4.87
N LEU A 19 -11.80 18.63 5.66
CA LEU A 19 -11.21 17.28 5.71
C LEU A 19 -11.17 16.74 7.15
N GLU A 20 -12.10 17.19 8.01
CA GLU A 20 -12.19 16.79 9.41
C GLU A 20 -12.47 15.28 9.59
N SER A 21 -12.98 14.62 8.55
CA SER A 21 -13.17 13.16 8.52
C SER A 21 -11.87 12.35 8.63
N PHE A 22 -10.72 12.97 8.36
CA PHE A 22 -9.40 12.34 8.51
C PHE A 22 -8.80 12.53 9.90
N LYS A 23 -9.50 13.22 10.80
CA LYS A 23 -9.06 13.40 12.18
C LYS A 23 -8.94 12.03 12.86
N ILE A 24 -7.82 11.81 13.53
CA ILE A 24 -7.55 10.60 14.31
C ILE A 24 -7.61 11.01 15.79
N ASP A 25 -8.76 10.82 16.41
CA ASP A 25 -9.00 11.14 17.83
C ASP A 25 -9.19 9.91 18.72
N ARG A 26 -8.80 8.75 18.19
CA ARG A 26 -8.80 7.47 18.90
C ARG A 26 -7.37 7.02 19.23
N PRO A 27 -7.19 6.20 20.28
CA PRO A 27 -5.92 5.53 20.53
C PRO A 27 -5.49 4.69 19.33
N ILE A 28 -4.17 4.51 19.18
CA ILE A 28 -3.60 3.66 18.13
C ILE A 28 -4.15 2.24 18.28
N THR A 29 -4.72 1.72 17.20
CA THR A 29 -5.19 0.33 17.14
C THR A 29 -4.14 -0.51 16.41
N PHE A 30 -3.25 -1.12 17.20
CA PHE A 30 -2.21 -2.00 16.64
C PHE A 30 -2.81 -3.27 16.01
N SER A 31 -2.08 -3.85 15.06
CA SER A 31 -2.43 -5.13 14.41
C SER A 31 -3.74 -5.12 13.63
N TYR A 32 -4.15 -3.94 13.15
CA TYR A 32 -5.27 -3.82 12.23
C TYR A 32 -4.85 -4.26 10.82
N ASP A 33 -5.70 -5.07 10.17
CA ASP A 33 -5.56 -5.45 8.76
C ASP A 33 -6.19 -4.36 7.89
N LEU A 34 -5.36 -3.64 7.14
CA LEU A 34 -5.80 -2.48 6.37
C LEU A 34 -6.71 -2.89 5.20
N ALA A 35 -7.92 -2.35 5.14
CA ALA A 35 -8.76 -2.51 3.96
C ALA A 35 -8.34 -1.52 2.85
N PRO A 36 -8.54 -1.85 1.56
CA PRO A 36 -8.21 -0.94 0.46
C PRO A 36 -8.94 0.42 0.52
N ALA A 37 -10.10 0.47 1.18
CA ALA A 37 -10.90 1.67 1.35
C ALA A 37 -10.48 2.53 2.56
N ASP A 38 -9.56 2.04 3.40
CA ASP A 38 -9.14 2.76 4.60
C ASP A 38 -8.16 3.87 4.28
N LEU A 39 -8.50 5.09 4.74
CA LEU A 39 -7.66 6.30 4.66
C LEU A 39 -7.17 6.60 3.23
N VAL A 40 -8.03 6.36 2.23
CA VAL A 40 -7.74 6.65 0.83
C VAL A 40 -7.57 8.15 0.62
N ILE A 41 -6.51 8.52 -0.10
CA ILE A 41 -6.25 9.91 -0.50
C ILE A 41 -7.11 10.20 -1.73
N SER A 42 -8.19 10.96 -1.54
CA SER A 42 -9.03 11.43 -2.64
C SER A 42 -8.38 12.61 -3.38
N ASP A 43 -8.89 12.92 -4.57
CA ASP A 43 -8.50 14.12 -5.32
C ASP A 43 -8.59 15.39 -4.46
N THR A 44 -9.65 15.51 -3.64
CA THR A 44 -9.84 16.65 -2.74
C THR A 44 -8.70 16.78 -1.71
N VAL A 45 -8.24 15.65 -1.15
CA VAL A 45 -7.12 15.64 -0.20
C VAL A 45 -5.82 16.01 -0.91
N PHE A 46 -5.59 15.47 -2.11
CA PHE A 46 -4.41 15.78 -2.92
C PHE A 46 -4.35 17.26 -3.32
N GLU A 47 -5.47 17.83 -3.77
CA GLU A 47 -5.55 19.26 -4.10
C GLU A 47 -5.28 20.15 -2.86
N SER A 48 -5.79 19.75 -1.69
CA SER A 48 -5.52 20.45 -0.43
C SER A 48 -4.03 20.40 -0.06
N PHE A 49 -3.39 19.24 -0.20
CA PHE A 49 -1.94 19.09 -0.03
C PHE A 49 -1.16 19.96 -1.03
N LYS A 50 -1.57 19.98 -2.30
CA LYS A 50 -0.92 20.77 -3.34
C LYS A 50 -0.91 22.26 -2.99
N ASN A 51 -2.05 22.80 -2.57
CA ASN A 51 -2.16 24.18 -2.12
C ASN A 51 -1.26 24.46 -0.90
N PHE A 52 -1.27 23.57 0.09
CA PHE A 52 -0.42 23.67 1.27
C PHE A 52 1.08 23.70 0.92
N ALA A 53 1.53 22.82 0.02
CA ALA A 53 2.92 22.73 -0.39
C ALA A 53 3.37 23.95 -1.22
N VAL A 54 2.48 24.49 -2.07
CA VAL A 54 2.73 25.73 -2.82
C VAL A 54 2.85 26.92 -1.86
N GLU A 55 1.91 27.07 -0.93
CA GLU A 55 1.84 28.23 -0.03
C GLU A 55 3.01 28.25 0.96
N LYS A 56 3.25 27.12 1.64
CA LYS A 56 4.17 27.05 2.79
C LYS A 56 5.59 26.60 2.42
N TYR A 57 5.74 25.84 1.34
CA TYR A 57 7.03 25.23 0.94
C TYR A 57 7.52 25.66 -0.46
N LYS A 58 6.73 26.47 -1.19
CA LYS A 58 7.11 27.06 -2.49
C LYS A 58 7.41 26.02 -3.58
N TYR A 59 6.83 24.83 -3.49
CA TYR A 59 6.83 23.88 -4.61
C TYR A 59 5.98 24.42 -5.75
N THR A 60 6.33 24.06 -6.98
CA THR A 60 5.47 24.34 -8.13
C THR A 60 4.37 23.28 -8.25
N PRO A 61 3.15 23.63 -8.72
CA PRO A 61 2.08 22.66 -8.93
C PRO A 61 2.49 21.50 -9.85
N ALA A 62 3.29 21.79 -10.89
CA ALA A 62 3.77 20.78 -11.84
C ALA A 62 4.72 19.75 -11.20
N GLN A 63 5.57 20.16 -10.25
CA GLN A 63 6.43 19.24 -9.52
C GLN A 63 5.62 18.28 -8.65
N ILE A 64 4.55 18.78 -8.02
CA ILE A 64 3.68 17.98 -7.15
C ILE A 64 2.87 16.99 -7.99
N GLU A 65 2.32 17.44 -9.12
CA GLU A 65 1.51 16.60 -10.02
C GLU A 65 2.34 15.45 -10.63
N LYS A 66 3.59 15.74 -11.01
CA LYS A 66 4.50 14.72 -11.55
C LYS A 66 4.71 13.56 -10.59
N GLU A 67 4.74 13.84 -9.29
CA GLU A 67 4.98 12.87 -8.22
C GLU A 67 3.68 12.43 -7.51
N ARG A 68 2.53 12.63 -8.15
CA ARG A 68 1.21 12.41 -7.54
C ARG A 68 1.06 11.06 -6.83
N LYS A 69 1.39 9.95 -7.53
CA LYS A 69 1.31 8.59 -6.96
C LYS A 69 2.21 8.42 -5.73
N PHE A 70 3.39 9.04 -5.75
CA PHE A 70 4.31 8.99 -4.63
C PHE A 70 3.74 9.78 -3.44
N VAL A 71 3.24 10.98 -3.69
CA VAL A 71 2.60 11.83 -2.67
C VAL A 71 1.42 11.13 -2.02
N GLU A 72 0.50 10.58 -2.81
CA GLU A 72 -0.68 9.85 -2.31
C GLU A 72 -0.27 8.66 -1.43
N ARG A 73 0.69 7.85 -1.89
CA ARG A 73 1.20 6.70 -1.13
C ARG A 73 1.79 7.13 0.21
N VAL A 74 2.65 8.15 0.21
CA VAL A 74 3.31 8.60 1.44
C VAL A 74 2.30 9.25 2.38
N LEU A 75 1.37 10.08 1.88
CA LEU A 75 0.28 10.64 2.69
C LEU A 75 -0.55 9.55 3.37
N ARG A 76 -0.96 8.52 2.62
CA ARG A 76 -1.70 7.38 3.19
C ARG A 76 -0.88 6.66 4.25
N SER A 77 0.40 6.42 3.99
CA SER A 77 1.30 5.78 4.96
C SER A 77 1.42 6.58 6.27
N GLU A 78 1.53 7.90 6.20
CA GLU A 78 1.60 8.77 7.40
C GLU A 78 0.30 8.72 8.20
N LEU A 79 -0.86 8.78 7.52
CA LEU A 79 -2.16 8.68 8.19
C LEU A 79 -2.40 7.30 8.83
N VAL A 80 -2.04 6.23 8.12
CA VAL A 80 -2.11 4.86 8.64
C VAL A 80 -1.18 4.69 9.84
N THR A 81 0.01 5.31 9.80
CA THR A 81 0.92 5.31 10.95
C THR A 81 0.31 6.00 12.16
N ALA A 82 -0.34 7.16 11.95
CA ALA A 82 -1.02 7.88 13.03
C ALA A 82 -2.21 7.10 13.62
N ALA A 83 -2.94 6.32 12.81
CA ALA A 83 -4.11 5.57 13.24
C ALA A 83 -3.80 4.17 13.83
N TYR A 84 -2.82 3.47 13.26
CA TYR A 84 -2.59 2.04 13.47
C TYR A 84 -1.13 1.68 13.80
N GLY A 85 -0.23 2.67 13.78
CA GLY A 85 1.20 2.47 14.03
C GLY A 85 2.01 2.11 12.79
N SER A 86 3.33 2.15 12.93
CA SER A 86 4.28 1.97 11.81
C SER A 86 4.27 0.57 11.21
N THR A 87 3.98 -0.47 12.00
CA THR A 87 3.93 -1.85 11.48
C THR A 87 2.81 -2.01 10.46
N THR A 88 1.63 -1.46 10.73
CA THR A 88 0.48 -1.52 9.81
C THR A 88 0.71 -0.64 8.58
N SER A 89 1.44 0.48 8.69
CA SER A 89 1.70 1.33 7.52
C SER A 89 2.62 0.70 6.47
N PHE A 90 3.41 -0.33 6.82
CA PHE A 90 4.12 -1.14 5.82
C PHE A 90 3.19 -1.84 4.83
N GLN A 91 1.94 -2.13 5.22
CA GLN A 91 0.94 -2.72 4.31
C GLN A 91 0.62 -1.78 3.13
N VAL A 92 0.66 -0.46 3.36
CA VAL A 92 0.49 0.53 2.29
C VAL A 92 1.58 0.36 1.24
N PHE A 93 2.85 0.19 1.63
CA PHE A 93 3.94 0.00 0.66
C PHE A 93 3.80 -1.30 -0.14
N ASN A 94 3.29 -2.37 0.49
CA ASN A 94 3.03 -3.64 -0.17
C ASN A 94 1.98 -3.55 -1.27
N GLU A 95 0.95 -2.70 -1.12
CA GLU A 95 -0.07 -2.48 -2.14
C GLU A 95 0.48 -1.81 -3.41
N TYR A 96 1.54 -1.01 -3.30
CA TYR A 96 2.15 -0.29 -4.43
C TYR A 96 3.44 -0.94 -4.96
N ASP A 97 3.88 -2.05 -4.36
CA ASP A 97 5.02 -2.82 -4.85
C ASP A 97 4.56 -3.79 -5.94
N ASN A 98 4.76 -3.38 -7.20
CA ASN A 98 4.46 -4.21 -8.38
C ASN A 98 5.19 -5.56 -8.36
N GLN A 99 6.35 -5.68 -7.70
CA GLN A 99 7.06 -6.96 -7.60
C GLN A 99 6.40 -7.87 -6.57
N LEU A 100 5.92 -7.33 -5.45
CA LEU A 100 5.18 -8.08 -4.45
C LEU A 100 3.81 -8.52 -5.00
N MET A 101 3.10 -7.63 -5.70
CA MET A 101 1.84 -7.97 -6.40
C MET A 101 2.06 -9.09 -7.41
N ARG A 102 3.08 -8.99 -8.27
CA ARG A 102 3.41 -10.05 -9.23
C ARG A 102 3.82 -11.35 -8.53
N ALA A 103 4.54 -11.29 -7.42
CA ALA A 103 4.86 -12.49 -6.64
C ALA A 103 3.57 -13.17 -6.12
N ILE A 104 2.62 -12.40 -5.57
CA ILE A 104 1.31 -12.90 -5.12
C ILE A 104 0.51 -13.51 -6.28
N GLU A 105 0.46 -12.85 -7.44
CA GLU A 105 -0.21 -13.35 -8.65
C GLU A 105 0.40 -14.67 -9.16
N LEU A 106 1.72 -14.85 -9.00
CA LEU A 106 2.44 -16.03 -9.48
C LEU A 106 2.38 -17.22 -8.50
N LEU A 107 2.02 -17.02 -7.23
CA LEU A 107 1.93 -18.10 -6.24
C LEU A 107 0.97 -19.24 -6.64
N PRO A 108 -0.27 -18.96 -7.12
CA PRO A 108 -1.16 -20.02 -7.62
C PRO A 108 -0.57 -20.80 -8.79
N GLN A 109 0.11 -20.11 -9.71
CA GLN A 109 0.73 -20.74 -10.89
C GLN A 109 1.91 -21.64 -10.47
N ALA A 110 2.75 -21.17 -9.55
CA ALA A 110 3.84 -21.95 -8.99
C ALA A 110 3.34 -23.20 -8.25
N ARG A 111 2.23 -23.09 -7.50
CA ARG A 111 1.55 -24.24 -6.86
C ARG A 111 1.09 -25.25 -7.91
N GLN A 112 0.44 -24.80 -8.98
CA GLN A 112 -0.08 -25.67 -10.03
C GLN A 112 1.05 -26.43 -10.73
N LEU A 113 2.14 -25.74 -11.09
CA LEU A 113 3.35 -26.35 -11.67
C LEU A 113 3.98 -27.40 -10.76
N ALA A 114 4.03 -27.16 -9.44
CA ALA A 114 4.56 -28.12 -8.49
C ALA A 114 3.72 -29.40 -8.41
N ILE A 115 2.38 -29.27 -8.43
CA ILE A 115 1.44 -30.39 -8.44
C ILE A 115 1.59 -31.21 -9.73
N ASP A 116 1.65 -30.54 -10.87
CA ASP A 116 1.74 -31.20 -12.17
C ASP A 116 3.11 -31.88 -12.36
N GLY A 117 4.19 -31.25 -11.91
CA GLY A 117 5.51 -31.86 -11.86
C GLY A 117 5.61 -33.06 -10.89
N ALA A 118 4.89 -33.03 -9.77
CA ALA A 118 4.80 -34.18 -8.86
C ALA A 118 4.05 -35.35 -9.52
N LYS A 119 2.92 -35.08 -10.18
CA LYS A 119 2.16 -36.09 -10.94
C LYS A 119 2.95 -36.67 -12.11
N ALA A 120 3.67 -35.83 -12.85
CA ALA A 120 4.52 -36.26 -13.95
C ALA A 120 5.64 -37.20 -13.46
N ARG A 121 6.26 -36.87 -12.33
CA ARG A 121 7.27 -37.73 -11.69
C ARG A 121 6.69 -39.06 -11.22
N SER A 122 5.54 -39.07 -10.53
CA SER A 122 4.92 -40.32 -10.08
C SER A 122 4.53 -41.23 -11.24
N ASN A 123 4.04 -40.67 -12.34
CA ASN A 123 3.68 -41.41 -13.55
C ASN A 123 4.93 -41.99 -14.26
N ALA A 124 6.03 -41.24 -14.29
CA ALA A 124 7.30 -41.72 -14.83
C ALA A 124 7.87 -42.89 -13.99
N THR A 125 7.75 -42.83 -12.66
CA THR A 125 8.20 -43.91 -11.77
C THR A 125 7.35 -45.18 -11.95
N SER A 126 6.03 -45.05 -12.04
CA SER A 126 5.11 -46.18 -12.25
C SER A 126 5.30 -46.91 -13.59
N LYS A 127 5.55 -46.16 -14.69
CA LYS A 127 5.87 -46.76 -16.00
C LYS A 127 7.16 -47.59 -15.97
N ASN A 128 8.14 -47.17 -15.17
CA ASN A 128 9.44 -47.86 -15.09
C ASN A 128 9.38 -49.15 -14.23
N THR A 129 8.41 -49.28 -13.32
CA THR A 129 8.22 -50.50 -12.51
C THR A 129 7.36 -51.56 -13.20
N GLY A 130 6.54 -51.18 -14.19
CA GLY A 130 5.70 -52.10 -14.97
C GLY A 130 6.40 -52.75 -16.18
N ALA A 131 7.56 -52.24 -16.60
CA ALA A 131 8.32 -52.76 -17.75
C ALA A 131 9.35 -53.85 -17.36
N ASN A 132 9.37 -54.26 -16.09
CA ASN A 132 10.28 -55.27 -15.56
C ASN A 132 9.47 -56.38 -14.87
N LYS A 133 8.64 -57.06 -15.65
CA LYS A 133 8.04 -58.37 -15.33
C LYS A 133 7.91 -59.20 -16.60
#